data_AF-A0A2D7DH14-F1
#
_entry.id   AF-A0A2D7DH14-F1
#
_cell.length_a   1.000
_cell.length_b   1.000
_cell.length_c   1.000
_cell.angle_alpha   90.00
_cell.angle_beta   90.00
_cell.angle_gamma   90.00
#
_symmetry.space_group_name_H-M   'P 1'
#
loop_
_entity.id
_entity.type
_entity.pdbx_description
1 polymer ?
#
loop_
_entity_poly.entity_id
_entity_poly.type
_entity_poly.pdbx_seq_one_letter_code
_entity_poly.pdbx_strand_id
1 'polypeptide(L)'
;MKKFFSFLRKTKAKPDVGPRNRVLTPVEITVQEEQKRKLAEHQAKSSTRKKALRTAKAAKQRNRIVKDGESANTSPGTSRKRWFRSRRQRNSQERAARRTRNSINPIVRDVLSGEFLTREGVTRHIPYLIFVSVLFIAYIAMGYQFERLEREKLKTKRQLEELSAEYKTLKAEFETQLQQSTVEQNIADLGLRQNVEPPFLLEYQSVEQ
;
A
#
# COMPACT_ATOMS: atom_id res chain seq x y z
N MET A 1 4.10 -3.25 -33.95
CA MET A 1 4.61 -3.72 -32.64
C MET A 1 3.55 -4.63 -32.01
N LYS A 2 3.51 -5.89 -32.43
CA LYS A 2 3.91 -7.11 -31.69
C LYS A 2 3.15 -7.37 -30.35
N LYS A 3 1.99 -8.02 -30.53
CA LYS A 3 1.39 -9.16 -29.79
C LYS A 3 1.05 -8.97 -28.30
N PHE A 4 -0.21 -8.58 -28.07
CA PHE A 4 -1.02 -8.94 -26.90
C PHE A 4 -1.51 -10.40 -27.01
N PHE A 5 -1.79 -11.02 -25.87
CA PHE A 5 -2.42 -12.35 -25.66
C PHE A 5 -1.58 -13.60 -26.00
N SER A 6 -1.00 -14.20 -24.94
CA SER A 6 -1.13 -15.64 -24.66
C SER A 6 -0.48 -15.96 -23.31
N PHE A 7 -1.27 -16.17 -22.25
CA PHE A 7 -0.82 -17.02 -21.14
C PHE A 7 -2.00 -17.79 -20.57
N LEU A 8 -2.43 -18.77 -21.36
CA LEU A 8 -3.29 -19.86 -20.93
C LEU A 8 -2.42 -20.93 -20.25
N ARG A 9 -2.79 -21.27 -19.01
CA ARG A 9 -2.63 -22.55 -18.30
C ARG A 9 -1.24 -23.22 -18.26
N LYS A 10 -0.72 -23.33 -17.04
CA LYS A 10 -0.05 -24.57 -16.58
C LYS A 10 -0.54 -24.92 -15.18
N THR A 11 -1.57 -25.75 -15.11
CA THR A 11 -2.02 -26.42 -13.90
C THR A 11 -0.96 -27.45 -13.51
N LYS A 12 -0.19 -27.18 -12.44
CA LYS A 12 0.53 -28.26 -11.75
C LYS A 12 -0.48 -29.00 -10.86
N ALA A 13 -0.63 -30.29 -11.12
CA ALA A 13 -1.38 -31.22 -10.31
C ALA A 13 -0.93 -31.16 -8.85
N LYS A 14 -1.90 -31.04 -7.94
CA LYS A 14 -1.74 -31.24 -6.50
C LYS A 14 -2.00 -32.72 -6.22
N PRO A 15 -1.10 -33.48 -5.58
CA PRO A 15 -1.48 -34.74 -4.98
C PRO A 15 -2.18 -34.44 -3.65
N ASP A 16 -3.39 -34.98 -3.54
CA ASP A 16 -4.23 -34.99 -2.36
C ASP A 16 -3.59 -35.81 -1.24
N VAL A 17 -3.52 -35.24 -0.02
CA VAL A 17 -3.08 -35.96 1.18
C VAL A 17 -3.73 -35.33 2.42
N GLY A 18 -4.66 -36.07 3.02
CA GLY A 18 -5.34 -35.74 4.28
C GLY A 18 -4.43 -35.67 5.51
N PRO A 19 -5.01 -35.46 6.71
CA PRO A 19 -4.28 -35.04 7.90
C PRO A 19 -3.51 -36.22 8.47
N ARG A 20 -2.22 -36.27 8.19
CA ARG A 20 -1.25 -37.05 8.94
C ARG A 20 -0.11 -36.13 9.29
N ASN A 21 0.42 -36.26 10.50
CA ASN A 21 1.64 -35.61 10.95
C ASN A 21 2.77 -35.88 9.94
N ARG A 22 2.89 -35.03 8.92
CA ARG A 22 3.94 -35.11 7.92
C ARG A 22 5.19 -34.52 8.54
N VAL A 23 6.09 -35.40 8.96
CA VAL A 23 7.50 -35.05 9.15
C VAL A 23 7.99 -34.55 7.79
N LEU A 24 8.55 -33.34 7.75
CA LEU A 24 9.06 -32.75 6.51
C LEU A 24 9.99 -33.74 5.84
N THR A 25 9.84 -33.92 4.53
CA THR A 25 10.78 -34.76 3.78
C THR A 25 12.18 -34.14 3.85
N PRO A 26 13.26 -34.93 3.84
CA PRO A 26 14.63 -34.41 3.96
C PRO A 26 14.95 -33.32 2.93
N VAL A 27 14.33 -33.40 1.74
CA VAL A 27 14.44 -32.37 0.69
C VAL A 27 13.78 -31.05 1.11
N GLU A 28 12.60 -31.07 1.72
CA GLU A 28 11.91 -29.87 2.18
C GLU A 28 12.64 -29.18 3.34
N ILE A 29 13.28 -29.95 4.22
CA ILE A 29 14.11 -29.42 5.32
C ILE A 29 15.29 -28.64 4.76
N THR A 30 16.01 -29.20 3.76
CA THR A 30 17.14 -28.50 3.13
C THR A 30 16.72 -27.20 2.45
N VAL A 31 15.58 -27.20 1.73
CA VAL A 31 15.03 -26.00 1.09
C VAL A 31 14.64 -24.94 2.12
N GLN A 32 14.03 -25.35 3.23
CA GLN A 32 13.62 -24.42 4.30
C GLN A 32 14.84 -23.82 5.03
N GLU A 33 15.89 -24.61 5.25
CA GLU A 33 17.15 -24.14 5.80
C GLU A 33 17.87 -23.15 4.87
N GLU A 34 17.90 -23.43 3.57
CA GLU A 34 18.44 -22.51 2.57
C GLU A 34 17.66 -21.18 2.53
N GLN A 35 16.33 -21.23 2.61
CA GLN A 35 15.50 -20.03 2.66
C GLN A 35 15.78 -19.19 3.91
N LYS A 36 15.88 -19.84 5.09
CA LYS A 36 16.25 -19.16 6.35
C LYS A 36 17.65 -18.54 6.27
N ARG A 37 18.62 -19.24 5.70
CA ARG A 37 19.99 -18.72 5.49
C ARG A 37 20.00 -17.51 4.56
N LYS A 38 19.29 -17.56 3.42
CA LYS A 38 19.16 -16.42 2.49
C LYS A 38 18.51 -15.20 3.15
N LEU A 39 17.49 -15.42 3.97
CA LEU A 39 16.80 -14.35 4.70
C LEU A 39 17.73 -13.70 5.75
N ALA A 40 18.45 -14.51 6.52
CA ALA A 40 19.43 -14.03 7.49
C ALA A 40 20.57 -13.24 6.81
N GLU A 41 21.07 -13.71 5.67
CA GLU A 41 22.08 -13.04 4.87
C GLU A 41 21.59 -11.68 4.35
N HIS A 42 20.34 -11.62 3.85
CA HIS A 42 19.74 -10.38 3.38
C HIS A 42 19.55 -9.36 4.52
N GLN A 43 19.15 -9.83 5.71
CA GLN A 43 19.04 -8.98 6.90
C GLN A 43 20.42 -8.45 7.35
N ALA A 44 21.45 -9.31 7.35
CA ALA A 44 22.82 -8.91 7.66
C ALA A 44 23.35 -7.85 6.67
N LYS A 45 23.15 -8.04 5.37
CA LYS A 45 23.47 -7.07 4.31
C LYS A 45 22.73 -5.74 4.48
N SER A 46 21.45 -5.79 4.89
CA SER A 46 20.68 -4.56 5.13
C SER A 46 21.20 -3.78 6.35
N SER A 47 21.60 -4.46 7.42
CA SER A 47 22.10 -3.83 8.65
C SER A 47 23.49 -3.23 8.47
N THR A 48 24.38 -3.92 7.75
CA THR A 48 25.72 -3.43 7.39
C THR A 48 25.62 -2.21 6.47
N ARG A 49 24.74 -2.25 5.45
CA ARG A 49 24.45 -1.09 4.59
C ARG A 49 23.94 0.10 5.39
N LYS A 50 23.02 -0.10 6.34
CA LYS A 50 22.53 0.99 7.22
C LYS A 50 23.64 1.55 8.12
N LYS A 51 24.52 0.72 8.66
CA LYS A 51 25.69 1.16 9.45
C LYS A 51 26.66 1.97 8.60
N ALA A 52 27.00 1.50 7.39
CA ALA A 52 27.85 2.21 6.44
C ALA A 52 27.26 3.56 6.00
N LEU A 53 25.94 3.65 5.81
CA LEU A 53 25.29 4.93 5.51
C LEU A 53 25.35 5.91 6.68
N ARG A 54 25.23 5.42 7.93
CA ARG A 54 25.35 6.27 9.12
C ARG A 54 26.77 6.79 9.30
N THR A 55 27.79 5.95 9.08
CA THR A 55 29.19 6.36 9.15
C THR A 55 29.55 7.30 8.00
N ALA A 56 29.11 7.03 6.77
CA ALA A 56 29.30 7.93 5.63
C ALA A 56 28.60 9.30 5.84
N LYS A 57 27.40 9.31 6.45
CA LYS A 57 26.69 10.55 6.79
C LYS A 57 27.36 11.31 7.93
N ALA A 58 27.98 10.62 8.89
CA ALA A 58 28.74 11.23 9.98
C ALA A 58 30.10 11.76 9.53
N ALA A 59 30.74 11.09 8.55
CA ALA A 59 32.03 11.46 7.99
C ALA A 59 31.96 12.54 6.90
N LYS A 60 30.75 12.96 6.47
CA LYS A 60 30.59 14.06 5.52
C LYS A 60 31.06 15.35 6.19
N GLN A 61 32.33 15.71 5.97
CA GLN A 61 32.90 16.97 6.39
C GLN A 61 32.00 18.11 5.89
N ARG A 62 31.42 18.84 6.83
CA ARG A 62 30.75 20.10 6.52
C ARG A 62 31.87 21.04 6.09
N ASN A 63 31.89 21.39 4.81
CA ASN A 63 32.79 22.40 4.22
C ASN A 63 32.92 23.60 5.17
N ARG A 64 33.94 23.56 6.03
CA ARG A 64 34.37 24.66 6.87
C ARG A 64 35.59 25.20 6.15
N ILE A 65 35.38 26.32 5.48
CA ILE A 65 36.48 27.09 4.89
C ILE A 65 37.35 27.52 6.06
N VAL A 66 38.53 26.92 6.16
CA VAL A 66 39.59 27.36 7.06
C VAL A 66 40.05 28.70 6.52
N LYS A 67 40.01 29.74 7.36
CA LYS A 67 40.52 31.07 7.03
C LYS A 67 41.93 31.15 7.60
N ASP A 68 42.86 31.60 6.77
CA ASP A 68 44.29 31.59 7.04
C ASP A 68 44.64 32.32 8.36
N GLY A 69 45.39 31.65 9.25
CA GLY A 69 46.02 32.27 10.42
C GLY A 69 45.89 31.58 11.78
N GLU A 70 45.38 30.34 11.90
CA GLU A 70 45.23 29.69 13.21
C GLU A 70 46.35 28.65 13.45
N SER A 71 47.43 29.07 14.13
CA SER A 71 48.52 28.20 14.56
C SER A 71 48.04 27.21 15.62
N ALA A 72 48.35 25.93 15.38
CA ALA A 72 48.07 24.80 16.24
C ALA A 72 48.77 24.96 17.61
N ASN A 73 47.98 25.08 18.67
CA ASN A 73 48.24 24.54 20.02
C ASN A 73 47.14 24.99 20.98
N THR A 74 46.08 24.20 21.17
CA THR A 74 45.29 24.11 22.42
C THR A 74 44.34 22.90 22.33
N SER A 75 44.36 22.07 23.38
CA SER A 75 43.60 20.83 23.62
C SER A 75 42.11 20.86 23.27
N PRO A 76 41.49 19.72 22.89
CA PRO A 76 40.07 19.63 22.60
C PRO A 76 39.28 19.38 23.89
N GLY A 77 39.00 20.44 24.63
CA GLY A 77 38.11 20.38 25.80
C GLY A 77 37.29 21.66 25.89
N THR A 78 35.98 21.54 26.07
CA THR A 78 35.04 22.64 26.38
C THR A 78 34.71 23.68 25.29
N SER A 79 33.96 23.29 24.26
CA SER A 79 33.20 24.26 23.43
C SER A 79 31.79 23.77 23.07
N ARG A 80 30.94 23.59 24.10
CA ARG A 80 29.49 23.36 23.92
C ARG A 80 28.59 24.44 24.54
N LYS A 81 29.13 25.56 25.06
CA LYS A 81 28.33 26.61 25.72
C LYS A 81 28.64 28.04 25.26
N ARG A 82 28.69 28.30 23.94
CA ARG A 82 28.81 29.68 23.38
C ARG A 82 27.71 30.09 22.40
N TRP A 83 26.60 29.35 22.32
CA TRP A 83 25.45 29.71 21.47
C TRP A 83 24.31 30.44 22.21
N PHE A 84 24.45 30.75 23.50
CA PHE A 84 23.38 31.37 24.29
C PHE A 84 23.61 32.85 24.66
N ARG A 85 24.63 33.53 24.12
CA ARG A 85 24.83 34.98 24.36
C ARG A 85 25.00 35.77 23.06
N SER A 86 23.89 35.96 22.35
CA SER A 86 23.61 37.18 21.55
C SER A 86 22.19 37.13 20.97
N ARG A 87 21.19 36.95 21.85
CA ARG A 87 19.82 37.36 21.50
C ARG A 87 19.76 38.89 21.64
N ARG A 88 20.42 39.60 20.73
CA ARG A 88 20.25 41.06 20.55
C ARG A 88 18.76 41.27 20.30
N GLN A 89 18.07 41.95 21.21
CA GLN A 89 16.67 42.30 21.01
C GLN A 89 16.61 43.19 19.76
N ARG A 90 16.17 42.60 18.64
CA ARG A 90 15.89 43.34 17.41
C ARG A 90 14.61 44.13 17.64
N ASN A 91 14.66 45.44 17.41
CA ASN A 91 13.52 46.35 17.57
C ASN A 91 12.28 45.77 16.90
N SER A 92 11.14 45.83 17.58
CA SER A 92 9.82 45.37 17.09
C SER A 92 9.48 45.98 15.71
N GLN A 93 9.92 47.21 15.47
CA GLN A 93 9.76 47.92 14.21
C GLN A 93 10.51 47.27 13.03
N GLU A 94 11.72 46.76 13.22
CA GLU A 94 12.48 46.08 12.15
C GLU A 94 11.87 44.72 11.80
N ARG A 95 11.25 44.05 12.79
CA ARG A 95 10.48 42.81 12.59
C ARG A 95 9.17 43.06 11.85
N ALA A 96 8.48 44.17 12.13
CA ALA A 96 7.26 44.57 11.43
C ALA A 96 7.56 44.92 9.96
N ALA A 97 8.61 45.70 9.69
CA ALA A 97 9.02 46.10 8.35
C ALA A 97 9.45 44.91 7.46
N ARG A 98 10.05 43.86 8.04
CA ARG A 98 10.37 42.63 7.30
C ARG A 98 9.14 41.76 7.01
N ARG A 99 8.11 41.84 7.87
CA ARG A 99 6.86 41.08 7.68
C ARG A 99 6.03 41.64 6.54
N THR A 100 6.09 42.96 6.31
CA THR A 100 5.44 43.61 5.15
C THR A 100 6.22 43.43 3.86
N ARG A 101 7.56 43.37 3.91
CA ARG A 101 8.43 43.19 2.73
C ARG A 101 8.25 41.86 1.99
N ASN A 102 7.90 40.79 2.71
CA ASN A 102 7.62 39.47 2.14
C ASN A 102 6.14 39.09 2.24
N SER A 103 5.26 40.07 2.45
CA SER A 103 3.83 39.81 2.59
C SER A 103 3.22 39.55 1.23
N ILE A 104 2.62 38.38 1.08
CA ILE A 104 1.85 37.98 -0.11
C ILE A 104 0.43 38.56 -0.03
N ASN A 105 0.00 39.02 1.15
CA ASN A 105 -1.31 39.63 1.38
C ASN A 105 -1.63 40.83 0.48
N PRO A 106 -0.73 41.81 0.23
CA PRO A 106 -1.02 42.89 -0.73
C PRO A 106 -1.28 42.35 -2.13
N ILE A 107 -0.50 41.37 -2.60
CA ILE A 107 -0.68 40.77 -3.93
C ILE A 107 -2.03 40.05 -4.03
N VAL A 108 -2.39 39.27 -3.00
CA VAL A 108 -3.70 38.60 -2.95
C VAL A 108 -4.84 39.61 -2.88
N ARG A 109 -4.65 40.73 -2.15
CA ARG A 109 -5.64 41.81 -2.06
C ARG A 109 -5.81 42.53 -3.39
N ASP A 110 -4.73 42.81 -4.11
CA ASP A 110 -4.75 43.52 -5.40
C ASP A 110 -5.35 42.65 -6.52
N VAL A 111 -5.23 41.32 -6.41
CA VAL A 111 -5.91 40.35 -7.28
C VAL A 111 -7.41 40.25 -6.95
N LEU A 112 -7.76 40.23 -5.66
CA LEU A 112 -9.17 40.20 -5.20
C LEU A 112 -9.90 41.53 -5.43
N SER A 113 -9.21 42.66 -5.34
CA SER A 113 -9.78 44.00 -5.55
C SER A 113 -9.92 44.36 -7.02
N GLY A 114 -9.42 43.53 -7.94
CA GLY A 114 -9.53 43.73 -9.38
C GLY A 114 -8.54 44.74 -9.97
N GLU A 115 -7.69 45.37 -9.14
CA GLU A 115 -6.63 46.29 -9.57
C GLU A 115 -5.61 45.58 -10.47
N PHE A 116 -5.44 44.28 -10.29
CA PHE A 116 -4.61 43.45 -11.18
C PHE A 116 -5.25 43.25 -12.57
N LEU A 117 -6.58 43.26 -12.68
CA LEU A 117 -7.32 43.02 -13.94
C LEU A 117 -7.42 44.28 -14.82
N THR A 118 -7.28 45.46 -14.22
CA THR A 118 -7.35 46.77 -14.90
C THR A 118 -6.04 47.19 -15.57
N ARG A 119 -4.92 46.48 -15.33
CA ARG A 119 -3.67 46.71 -16.07
C ARG A 119 -3.85 46.41 -17.56
N GLU A 120 -3.45 47.34 -18.44
CA GLU A 120 -3.62 47.28 -19.91
C GLU A 120 -3.31 45.90 -20.53
N GLY A 121 -2.28 45.19 -20.05
CA GLY A 121 -1.89 43.88 -20.58
C GLY A 121 -2.75 42.71 -20.12
N VAL A 122 -3.39 42.80 -18.95
CA VAL A 122 -4.21 41.71 -18.37
C VAL A 122 -5.66 41.79 -18.87
N THR A 123 -6.16 43.00 -19.13
CA THR A 123 -7.54 43.22 -19.62
C THR A 123 -7.82 42.49 -20.93
N ARG A 124 -6.82 42.36 -21.82
CA ARG A 124 -6.93 41.61 -23.09
C ARG A 124 -7.18 40.10 -22.89
N HIS A 125 -6.79 39.55 -21.74
CA HIS A 125 -6.88 38.11 -21.42
C HIS A 125 -7.95 37.78 -20.37
N ILE A 126 -8.83 38.72 -20.01
CA ILE A 126 -9.97 38.48 -19.11
C ILE A 126 -10.78 37.21 -19.45
N PRO A 127 -11.20 36.94 -20.71
CA PRO A 127 -11.97 35.73 -21.00
C PRO A 127 -11.21 34.44 -20.70
N TYR A 128 -9.88 34.44 -20.85
CA TYR A 128 -9.03 33.29 -20.49
C TYR A 128 -8.94 33.09 -18.97
N LEU A 129 -8.85 34.18 -18.18
CA LEU A 129 -8.86 34.08 -16.72
C LEU A 129 -10.17 33.53 -16.18
N ILE A 130 -11.31 33.93 -16.77
CA ILE A 130 -12.63 33.38 -16.42
C ILE A 130 -12.67 31.88 -16.75
N PHE A 131 -12.17 31.47 -17.91
CA PHE A 131 -12.07 30.06 -18.27
C PHE A 131 -11.26 29.25 -17.24
N VAL A 132 -10.09 29.75 -16.83
CA VAL A 132 -9.27 29.09 -15.80
C VAL A 132 -9.97 29.07 -14.44
N SER A 133 -10.67 30.13 -14.06
CA SER A 133 -11.45 30.17 -12.82
C SER A 133 -12.55 29.11 -12.80
N VAL A 134 -13.32 28.97 -13.89
CA VAL A 134 -14.32 27.91 -14.04
C VAL A 134 -13.66 26.54 -13.96
N LEU A 135 -12.50 26.35 -14.60
CA LEU A 135 -11.75 25.10 -14.52
C LEU A 135 -11.30 24.81 -13.08
N PHE A 136 -10.94 25.83 -12.30
CA PHE A 136 -10.56 25.69 -10.90
C PHE A 136 -11.74 25.26 -10.03
N ILE A 137 -12.92 25.84 -10.24
CA ILE A 137 -14.16 25.44 -9.57
C ILE A 137 -14.51 23.99 -9.94
N ALA A 138 -14.42 23.63 -11.22
CA ALA A 138 -14.66 22.27 -11.69
C ALA A 138 -13.67 21.28 -11.07
N TYR A 139 -12.39 21.65 -10.95
CA TYR A 139 -11.36 20.83 -10.31
C TYR A 139 -11.67 20.55 -8.84
N ILE A 140 -12.04 21.58 -8.08
CA ILE A 140 -12.44 21.43 -6.67
C ILE A 140 -13.68 20.54 -6.56
N ALA A 141 -14.70 20.77 -7.41
CA ALA A 141 -15.91 19.96 -7.45
C ALA A 141 -15.59 18.48 -7.73
N MET A 142 -14.67 18.21 -8.66
CA MET A 142 -14.22 16.86 -8.96
C MET A 142 -13.56 16.20 -7.75
N GLY A 143 -12.72 16.94 -7.01
CA GLY A 143 -12.11 16.48 -5.76
C GLY A 143 -13.13 16.03 -4.71
N TYR A 144 -14.22 16.78 -4.52
CA TYR A 144 -15.31 16.38 -3.61
C TYR A 144 -16.02 15.09 -4.04
N GLN A 145 -16.16 14.86 -5.35
CA GLN A 145 -16.77 13.63 -5.86
C GLN A 145 -15.85 12.42 -5.67
N PHE A 146 -14.54 12.57 -5.81
CA PHE A 146 -13.59 11.49 -5.55
C PHE A 146 -13.72 10.93 -4.14
N GLU A 147 -13.82 11.80 -3.14
CA GLU A 147 -13.93 11.37 -1.74
C GLU A 147 -15.25 10.64 -1.45
N ARG A 148 -16.36 11.09 -2.06
CA ARG A 148 -17.66 10.42 -1.97
C ARG A 148 -17.61 9.04 -2.62
N LEU A 149 -17.05 8.96 -3.84
CA LEU A 149 -16.92 7.73 -4.60
C LEU A 149 -16.01 6.72 -3.89
N GLU A 150 -14.92 7.18 -3.27
CA GLU A 150 -14.03 6.31 -2.50
C GLU A 150 -14.74 5.69 -1.29
N ARG A 151 -15.49 6.51 -0.53
CA ARG A 151 -16.30 6.01 0.59
C ARG A 151 -17.36 5.02 0.14
N GLU A 152 -18.04 5.29 -0.97
CA GLU A 152 -19.05 4.39 -1.52
C GLU A 152 -18.43 3.07 -1.96
N LYS A 153 -17.31 3.10 -2.70
CA LYS A 153 -16.55 1.90 -3.07
C LYS A 153 -16.17 1.05 -1.86
N LEU A 154 -15.73 1.68 -0.76
CA LEU A 154 -15.41 0.95 0.46
C LEU A 154 -16.65 0.30 1.09
N LYS A 155 -17.80 1.00 1.12
CA LYS A 155 -19.06 0.44 1.61
C LYS A 155 -19.51 -0.76 0.77
N THR A 156 -19.54 -0.62 -0.55
CA THR A 156 -19.96 -1.68 -1.47
C THR A 156 -19.03 -2.90 -1.37
N LYS A 157 -17.71 -2.68 -1.23
CA LYS A 157 -16.76 -3.78 -1.03
C LYS A 157 -17.06 -4.56 0.26
N ARG A 158 -17.33 -3.88 1.36
CA ARG A 158 -17.70 -4.54 2.63
C ARG A 158 -18.98 -5.34 2.50
N GLN A 159 -20.00 -4.77 1.86
CA GLN A 159 -21.26 -5.49 1.59
C GLN A 159 -21.03 -6.74 0.75
N LEU A 160 -20.16 -6.65 -0.28
CA LEU A 160 -19.82 -7.80 -1.12
C LEU A 160 -19.05 -8.88 -0.34
N GLU A 161 -18.13 -8.48 0.54
CA GLU A 161 -17.38 -9.39 1.40
C GLU A 161 -18.31 -10.11 2.39
N GLU A 162 -19.24 -9.39 3.00
CA GLU A 162 -20.25 -9.93 3.91
C GLU A 162 -21.19 -10.91 3.20
N LEU A 163 -21.74 -10.52 2.05
CA LEU A 163 -22.61 -11.38 1.24
C LEU A 163 -21.88 -12.64 0.75
N SER A 164 -20.60 -12.51 0.42
CA SER A 164 -19.76 -13.65 0.03
C SER A 164 -19.48 -14.58 1.20
N ALA A 165 -19.38 -14.06 2.42
CA ALA A 165 -19.22 -14.88 3.61
C ALA A 165 -20.51 -15.64 3.91
N GLU A 166 -21.66 -14.96 3.87
CA GLU A 166 -22.98 -15.57 4.05
C GLU A 166 -23.27 -16.67 3.01
N TYR A 167 -22.97 -16.40 1.74
CA TYR A 167 -23.08 -17.42 0.70
C TYR A 167 -22.23 -18.66 1.01
N LYS A 168 -20.98 -18.48 1.46
CA LYS A 168 -20.10 -19.60 1.80
C LYS A 168 -20.62 -20.39 2.99
N THR A 169 -21.17 -19.73 4.01
CA THR A 169 -21.73 -20.42 5.18
C THR A 169 -22.98 -21.22 4.80
N LEU A 170 -23.91 -20.61 4.07
CA LEU A 170 -25.14 -21.29 3.62
C LEU A 170 -24.82 -22.46 2.69
N LYS A 171 -23.87 -22.27 1.77
CA LYS A 171 -23.42 -23.34 0.89
C LYS A 171 -22.79 -24.49 1.67
N ALA A 172 -21.94 -24.20 2.65
CA ALA A 172 -21.32 -25.23 3.49
C ALA A 172 -22.37 -26.00 4.31
N GLU A 173 -23.39 -25.33 4.82
CA GLU A 173 -24.51 -25.97 5.51
C GLU A 173 -25.30 -26.89 4.57
N PHE A 174 -25.64 -26.41 3.37
CA PHE A 174 -26.32 -27.21 2.34
C PHE A 174 -25.50 -28.42 1.90
N GLU A 175 -24.19 -28.24 1.68
CA GLU A 175 -23.28 -29.35 1.35
C GLU A 175 -23.22 -30.37 2.50
N THR A 176 -23.26 -29.93 3.76
CA THR A 176 -23.28 -30.82 4.93
C THR A 176 -24.57 -31.63 4.98
N GLN A 177 -25.71 -31.03 4.61
CA GLN A 177 -26.98 -31.75 4.50
C GLN A 177 -26.98 -32.79 3.36
N LEU A 178 -26.30 -32.50 2.25
CA LEU A 178 -26.13 -33.41 1.12
C LEU A 178 -25.11 -34.53 1.35
N GLN A 179 -24.28 -34.44 2.39
CA GLN A 179 -23.31 -35.51 2.69
C GLN A 179 -24.04 -36.82 2.94
N GLN A 180 -23.53 -37.90 2.34
CA GLN A 180 -24.12 -39.24 2.41
C GLN A 180 -24.36 -39.67 3.86
N SER A 181 -23.43 -39.41 4.77
CA SER A 181 -23.60 -39.73 6.20
C SER A 181 -24.77 -38.99 6.86
N THR A 182 -25.01 -37.73 6.50
CA THR A 182 -26.12 -36.93 7.03
C THR A 182 -27.44 -37.39 6.42
N VAL A 183 -27.44 -37.68 5.12
CA VAL A 183 -28.60 -38.22 4.40
C VAL A 183 -28.99 -39.60 4.95
N GLU A 184 -28.04 -40.50 5.19
CA GLU A 184 -28.26 -41.81 5.81
C GLU A 184 -28.91 -41.68 7.19
N GLN A 185 -28.43 -40.74 8.02
CA GLN A 185 -29.01 -40.46 9.34
C GLN A 185 -30.44 -39.95 9.23
N ASN A 186 -30.72 -39.02 8.32
CA ASN A 186 -32.05 -38.44 8.15
C ASN A 186 -33.09 -39.43 7.58
N ILE A 187 -32.63 -40.41 6.79
CA ILE A 187 -33.51 -41.43 6.18
C ILE A 187 -33.54 -42.72 7.04
N ALA A 188 -32.76 -42.80 8.12
CA ALA A 188 -32.73 -43.97 9.01
C ALA A 188 -34.11 -44.33 9.59
N ASP A 189 -34.93 -43.32 9.90
CA ASP A 189 -36.29 -43.48 10.41
C ASP A 189 -37.25 -44.10 9.37
N LEU A 190 -36.93 -43.97 8.09
CA LEU A 190 -37.67 -44.59 6.98
C LEU A 190 -37.23 -46.04 6.71
N GLY A 191 -36.24 -46.56 7.44
CA GLY A 191 -35.74 -47.93 7.32
C GLY A 191 -34.93 -48.21 6.06
N LEU A 192 -34.61 -47.18 5.26
CA LEU A 192 -33.83 -47.32 4.02
C LEU A 192 -32.33 -47.34 4.37
N ARG A 193 -31.58 -48.24 3.73
CA ARG A 193 -30.12 -48.35 3.90
C ARG A 193 -29.39 -48.05 2.60
N GLN A 194 -28.31 -47.29 2.70
CA GLN A 194 -27.45 -47.02 1.56
C GLN A 194 -26.76 -48.32 1.10
N ASN A 195 -26.75 -48.55 -0.20
CA ASN A 195 -26.03 -49.68 -0.79
C ASN A 195 -24.53 -49.39 -0.77
N VAL A 196 -23.79 -50.12 0.07
CA VAL A 196 -22.33 -49.97 0.24
C VAL A 196 -21.57 -50.75 -0.83
N GLU A 197 -22.20 -51.76 -1.42
CA GLU A 197 -21.59 -52.58 -2.46
C GLU A 197 -21.81 -52.00 -3.86
N PRO A 198 -20.76 -51.93 -4.70
CA PRO A 198 -20.89 -51.47 -6.07
C PRO A 198 -21.78 -52.43 -6.88
N PRO A 199 -22.65 -51.91 -7.78
CA PRO A 199 -23.50 -52.76 -8.60
C PRO A 199 -22.66 -53.62 -9.56
N PHE A 200 -23.03 -54.89 -9.71
CA PHE A 200 -22.40 -55.79 -10.66
C PHE A 200 -22.95 -55.55 -12.07
N LEU A 201 -22.05 -55.46 -13.05
CA LEU A 201 -22.40 -55.36 -14.47
C LEU A 201 -22.79 -56.76 -14.96
N LEU A 202 -24.03 -56.90 -15.44
CA LEU A 202 -24.49 -58.11 -16.11
C LEU A 202 -24.19 -57.98 -17.60
N GLU A 203 -23.41 -58.91 -18.16
CA GLU A 203 -23.24 -59.01 -19.62
C GLU A 203 -24.51 -59.58 -20.24
N TYR A 204 -25.10 -58.82 -21.18
CA TYR A 204 -26.31 -59.20 -21.90
C TYR A 204 -25.98 -60.27 -22.94
N GLN A 205 -26.25 -61.55 -22.62
CA GLN A 205 -26.33 -62.57 -23.66
C GLN A 205 -27.68 -62.47 -24.37
N SER A 206 -27.64 -62.01 -25.62
CA SER A 206 -28.75 -62.21 -26.54
C SER A 206 -28.83 -63.70 -26.85
N VAL A 207 -29.88 -64.33 -26.34
CA VAL A 207 -30.19 -65.72 -26.68
C VAL A 207 -30.64 -65.72 -28.14
N GLU A 208 -29.75 -66.06 -29.07
CA GLU A 208 -30.16 -66.44 -30.43
C GLU A 208 -30.92 -67.76 -30.36
N GLN A 209 -32.04 -67.79 -31.09
CA GLN A 209 -33.07 -68.82 -31.09
C GLN A 209 -32.63 -70.15 -31.70
#